data_AF-A0A0G1Y792-F1
#
_entry.id   AF-A0A0G1Y792-F1
#
_cell.length_a   1.000
_cell.length_b   1.000
_cell.length_c   1.000
_cell.angle_alpha   90.00
_cell.angle_beta   90.00
_cell.angle_gamma   90.00
#
_symmetry.space_group_name_H-M   'P 1'
#
loop_
_entity.id
_entity.type
_entity.pdbx_description
1 polymer ?
#
loop_
_entity_poly.entity_id
_entity_poly.type
_entity_poly.pdbx_seq_one_letter_code
_entity_poly.pdbx_strand_id
1 'polypeptide(L)'
;MSDHPFDRYAGFTDLSVLREFSSKPLRRCVRSNTILSSAEELKRWAEEKGWKLQPVPWCTEGFFVDRDDRSVPLGKDLLHLLGHFYFQEASSMLPVGLLQPEPGEIILDMAAAPGSKTSQIAAAMQGRG
;
A
#
# COMPACT_ATOMS: atom_id res chain seq x y z
N MET A 1 -3.93 26.01 28.47
CA MET A 1 -4.40 24.93 27.58
C MET A 1 -3.21 24.53 26.75
N SER A 2 -2.83 23.24 26.70
CA SER A 2 -1.73 22.83 25.82
C SER A 2 -2.21 22.88 24.37
N ASP A 3 -1.51 23.60 23.51
CA ASP A 3 -1.76 23.57 22.07
C ASP A 3 -1.71 22.13 21.56
N HIS A 4 -2.70 21.74 20.76
CA HIS A 4 -2.68 20.44 20.11
C HIS A 4 -1.59 20.47 19.03
N PRO A 5 -0.79 19.40 18.83
CA PRO A 5 0.29 19.40 17.82
C PRO A 5 -0.16 19.75 16.39
N PHE A 6 -1.45 19.59 16.10
CA PHE A 6 -2.03 19.94 14.80
C PHE A 6 -2.36 21.42 14.62
N ASP A 7 -2.35 22.23 15.68
CA ASP A 7 -2.74 23.65 15.58
C ASP A 7 -1.79 24.43 14.67
N ARG A 8 -0.53 23.99 14.56
CA ARG A 8 0.45 24.51 13.58
C ARG A 8 0.02 24.34 12.12
N TYR A 9 -0.96 23.48 11.83
CA TYR A 9 -1.45 23.21 10.48
C TYR A 9 -2.72 24.00 10.13
N ALA A 10 -3.20 24.89 11.00
CA ALA A 10 -4.46 25.63 10.81
C ALA A 10 -4.51 26.45 9.51
N GLY A 11 -3.36 26.92 9.03
CA GLY A 11 -3.26 27.68 7.77
C GLY A 11 -3.24 26.82 6.50
N PHE A 12 -3.12 25.50 6.62
CA PHE A 12 -2.95 24.59 5.47
C PHE A 12 -4.14 23.64 5.26
N THR A 13 -4.94 23.38 6.30
CA THR A 13 -6.01 22.37 6.24
C THR A 13 -7.06 22.59 7.33
N ASP A 14 -8.19 21.92 7.19
CA ASP A 14 -9.24 21.88 8.21
C ASP A 14 -8.80 21.02 9.40
N LEU A 15 -8.59 21.66 10.56
CA LEU A 15 -8.16 20.98 11.79
C LEU A 15 -9.19 19.98 12.31
N SER A 16 -10.48 20.22 12.10
CA SER A 16 -11.54 19.33 12.57
C SER A 16 -11.49 18.01 11.82
N VAL A 17 -11.37 18.08 10.49
CA VAL A 17 -11.22 16.93 9.60
C VAL A 17 -9.91 16.20 9.87
N LEU A 18 -8.79 16.93 10.00
CA LEU A 18 -7.49 16.34 10.29
C LEU A 18 -7.51 15.55 11.60
N ARG A 19 -8.07 16.12 12.66
CA ARG A 19 -8.21 15.45 13.97
C ARG A 19 -9.12 14.23 13.86
N GLU A 20 -10.26 14.36 13.19
CA GLU A 20 -11.22 13.26 13.04
C GLU A 20 -10.57 12.05 12.34
N PHE A 21 -9.93 12.25 11.18
CA PHE A 21 -9.35 11.15 10.44
C PHE A 21 -8.05 10.61 11.04
N SER A 22 -7.24 11.45 11.68
CA SER A 22 -6.02 11.01 12.38
C SER A 22 -6.32 10.15 13.61
N SER A 23 -7.54 10.24 14.15
CA SER A 23 -7.98 9.43 15.29
C SER A 23 -8.46 8.03 14.90
N LYS A 24 -8.70 7.77 13.61
CA LYS A 24 -9.22 6.51 13.10
C LYS A 24 -8.06 5.57 12.73
N PRO A 25 -8.21 4.24 12.92
CA PRO A 25 -7.23 3.30 12.43
C PRO A 25 -7.16 3.34 10.91
N LEU A 26 -5.94 3.17 10.38
CA LEU A 26 -5.73 3.09 8.94
C LEU A 26 -6.44 1.87 8.36
N ARG A 27 -7.03 2.07 7.17
CA ARG A 27 -7.56 0.97 6.38
C ARG A 27 -6.40 0.10 5.93
N ARG A 28 -6.51 -1.22 6.13
CA ARG A 28 -5.48 -2.16 5.71
C ARG A 28 -5.42 -2.17 4.18
N CYS A 29 -4.21 -2.15 3.66
CA CYS A 29 -3.95 -2.10 2.24
C CYS A 29 -2.81 -3.06 1.88
N VAL A 30 -2.97 -3.73 0.74
CA VAL A 30 -1.98 -4.63 0.17
C VAL A 30 -1.71 -4.26 -1.28
N ARG A 31 -0.53 -4.60 -1.77
CA ARG A 31 -0.14 -4.45 -3.18
C ARG A 31 0.30 -5.79 -3.74
N SER A 32 -0.16 -6.15 -4.93
CA SER A 32 0.40 -7.29 -5.66
C SER A 32 1.87 -7.06 -5.99
N ASN A 33 2.65 -8.13 -6.00
CA ASN A 33 4.00 -8.18 -6.54
C ASN A 33 3.93 -8.72 -7.96
N THR A 34 3.93 -7.83 -8.95
CA THR A 34 3.77 -8.17 -10.38
C THR A 34 4.93 -8.95 -10.98
N ILE A 35 6.05 -9.11 -10.25
CA ILE A 35 7.12 -10.04 -10.64
C ILE A 35 6.66 -11.50 -10.47
N LEU A 36 5.79 -11.77 -9.48
CA LEU A 36 5.36 -13.13 -9.11
C LEU A 36 3.89 -13.41 -9.43
N SER A 37 3.03 -12.40 -9.34
CA SER A 37 1.59 -12.54 -9.63
C SER A 37 0.94 -11.22 -10.05
N SER A 38 0.03 -11.34 -11.01
CA SER A 38 -0.84 -10.28 -11.46
C SER A 38 -1.83 -9.83 -10.37
N ALA A 39 -2.34 -8.60 -10.53
CA ALA A 39 -3.40 -8.08 -9.67
C ALA A 39 -4.70 -8.93 -9.75
N GLU A 40 -4.97 -9.54 -10.91
CA GLU A 40 -6.13 -10.43 -11.09
C GLU A 40 -5.99 -11.74 -10.34
N GLU A 41 -4.79 -12.31 -10.25
CA GLU A 41 -4.53 -13.49 -9.42
C GLU A 41 -4.75 -13.20 -7.94
N LEU A 42 -4.31 -12.03 -7.46
CA LEU A 42 -4.57 -11.61 -6.08
C LEU A 42 -6.07 -11.43 -5.80
N LYS A 43 -6.83 -10.87 -6.76
CA LYS A 43 -8.29 -10.75 -6.64
C LYS A 43 -8.98 -12.11 -6.54
N ARG A 44 -8.61 -13.07 -7.40
CA ARG A 44 -9.15 -14.43 -7.36
C ARG A 44 -8.85 -15.12 -6.02
N TRP A 45 -7.61 -15.03 -5.54
CA TRP A 45 -7.25 -15.57 -4.22
C TRP A 45 -8.05 -14.93 -3.09
N ALA A 46 -8.22 -13.60 -3.14
CA ALA A 46 -9.00 -12.87 -2.15
C ALA A 46 -10.47 -13.29 -2.15
N GLU A 47 -11.07 -13.49 -3.32
CA GLU A 47 -12.44 -13.97 -3.47
C GLU A 47 -12.62 -15.38 -2.89
N GLU A 48 -11.72 -16.32 -3.19
CA GLU A 48 -11.71 -17.68 -2.63
C GLU A 48 -11.62 -17.69 -1.11
N LYS A 49 -10.93 -16.70 -0.53
CA LYS A 49 -10.80 -16.50 0.93
C LYS A 49 -11.92 -15.66 1.54
N GLY A 50 -12.88 -15.18 0.74
CA GLY A 50 -13.97 -14.30 1.20
C GLY A 50 -13.51 -12.90 1.64
N TRP A 51 -12.40 -12.40 1.08
CA TRP A 51 -11.92 -11.04 1.34
C TRP A 51 -12.63 -10.05 0.42
N LYS A 52 -12.96 -8.88 0.97
CA LYS A 52 -13.55 -7.77 0.22
C LYS A 52 -12.43 -6.82 -0.19
N LEU A 53 -12.07 -6.84 -1.48
CA LEU A 53 -11.08 -5.94 -2.03
C LEU A 53 -11.74 -4.69 -2.63
N GLN A 54 -11.18 -3.53 -2.32
CA GLN A 54 -11.51 -2.27 -2.99
C GLN A 54 -10.25 -1.70 -3.63
N PRO A 55 -10.25 -1.32 -4.92
CA PRO A 55 -9.06 -0.83 -5.60
C PRO A 55 -8.57 0.48 -5.00
N VAL A 56 -7.25 0.66 -4.95
CA VAL A 56 -6.61 1.94 -4.66
C VAL A 56 -6.63 2.79 -5.95
N PRO A 57 -7.22 4.00 -5.95
CA PRO A 57 -7.45 4.74 -7.20
C PRO A 57 -6.20 5.11 -8.00
N TRP A 58 -5.04 5.17 -7.34
CA TRP A 58 -3.76 5.60 -7.93
C TRP A 58 -2.73 4.47 -8.02
N CYS A 59 -3.11 3.22 -7.77
CA CYS A 59 -2.23 2.07 -7.92
C CYS A 59 -3.05 0.86 -8.36
N THR A 60 -2.88 0.45 -9.62
CA THR A 60 -3.63 -0.65 -10.26
C THR A 60 -3.41 -2.00 -9.58
N GLU A 61 -2.26 -2.18 -8.92
CA GLU A 61 -1.88 -3.37 -8.17
C GLU A 61 -2.26 -3.28 -6.68
N GLY A 62 -2.80 -2.14 -6.24
CA GLY A 62 -3.10 -1.84 -4.84
C GLY A 62 -4.57 -2.04 -4.48
N PHE A 63 -4.83 -2.63 -3.31
CA PHE A 63 -6.17 -2.91 -2.82
C PHE A 63 -6.30 -2.60 -1.32
N PHE A 64 -7.35 -1.90 -0.94
CA PHE A 64 -7.85 -1.92 0.43
C PHE A 64 -8.51 -3.27 0.70
N VAL A 65 -8.22 -3.86 1.86
CA VAL A 65 -8.69 -5.20 2.22
C VAL A 65 -9.57 -5.11 3.46
N ASP A 66 -10.81 -5.59 3.33
CA ASP A 66 -11.68 -5.88 4.48
C ASP A 66 -12.02 -7.37 4.54
N ARG A 67 -12.17 -7.90 5.75
CA ARG A 67 -12.41 -9.32 6.00
C ARG A 67 -13.31 -9.48 7.21
N ASP A 68 -14.35 -10.29 7.03
CA ASP A 68 -15.26 -10.68 8.09
C ASP A 68 -14.56 -11.67 9.02
N ASP A 69 -13.86 -12.68 8.47
CA ASP A 69 -12.99 -13.58 9.23
C ASP A 69 -11.57 -13.00 9.39
N ARG A 70 -11.15 -12.84 10.65
CA ARG A 70 -9.83 -12.32 11.05
C ARG A 70 -9.03 -13.30 11.91
N SER A 71 -9.46 -14.56 11.98
CA SER A 71 -8.81 -15.64 12.73
C SER A 71 -7.35 -15.85 12.29
N VAL A 72 -7.08 -15.77 10.98
CA VAL A 72 -5.74 -15.79 10.40
C VAL A 72 -5.29 -14.36 10.08
N PRO A 73 -4.21 -13.85 10.70
CA PRO A 73 -3.61 -12.57 10.33
C PRO A 73 -3.21 -12.57 8.85
N LEU A 74 -3.46 -11.47 8.12
CA LEU A 74 -3.03 -11.37 6.72
C LEU A 74 -1.53 -11.67 6.55
N GLY A 75 -0.70 -11.27 7.52
CA GLY A 75 0.75 -11.53 7.47
C GLY A 75 1.16 -12.99 7.65
N LYS A 76 0.21 -13.90 7.91
CA LYS A 76 0.42 -15.34 7.89
C LYS A 76 -0.23 -16.01 6.68
N ASP A 77 -0.82 -15.22 5.78
CA ASP A 77 -1.38 -15.77 4.55
C ASP A 77 -0.28 -16.36 3.66
N LEU A 78 -0.58 -17.47 2.99
CA LEU A 78 0.39 -18.19 2.16
C LEU A 78 0.98 -17.29 1.07
N LEU A 79 0.15 -16.53 0.36
CA LEU A 79 0.62 -15.66 -0.72
C LEU A 79 1.45 -14.49 -0.20
N HIS A 80 1.19 -14.02 1.03
CA HIS A 80 2.07 -13.03 1.65
C HIS A 80 3.46 -13.61 1.96
N LEU A 81 3.50 -14.80 2.58
CA LEU A 81 4.74 -15.47 2.95
C LEU A 81 5.60 -15.85 1.74
N LEU A 82 4.94 -16.15 0.61
CA LEU A 82 5.59 -16.42 -0.67
C LEU A 82 5.93 -15.14 -1.47
N GLY A 83 5.59 -13.95 -0.95
CA GLY A 83 5.95 -12.67 -1.55
C GLY A 83 5.07 -12.23 -2.73
N HIS A 84 3.94 -12.89 -2.98
CA HIS A 84 2.98 -12.53 -4.04
C HIS A 84 2.26 -11.21 -3.78
N PHE A 85 2.13 -10.79 -2.52
CA PHE A 85 1.65 -9.47 -2.16
C PHE A 85 2.33 -8.93 -0.90
N TYR A 86 2.33 -7.60 -0.76
CA TYR A 86 2.99 -6.89 0.33
C TYR A 86 2.03 -5.95 1.07
N PHE A 87 2.21 -5.74 2.39
CA PHE A 87 1.50 -4.69 3.11
C PHE A 87 2.12 -3.34 2.81
N GLN A 88 1.33 -2.46 2.24
CA GLN A 88 1.78 -1.11 1.93
C GLN A 88 0.59 -0.19 2.10
N GLU A 89 0.77 0.91 2.82
CA GLU A 89 -0.25 1.94 2.91
C GLU A 89 -0.49 2.53 1.52
N ALA A 90 -1.75 2.81 1.19
CA ALA A 90 -2.12 3.38 -0.10
C ALA A 90 -1.36 4.69 -0.40
N SER A 91 -1.17 5.54 0.61
CA SER A 91 -0.37 6.78 0.50
C SER A 91 1.08 6.51 0.09
N SER A 92 1.68 5.41 0.57
CA SER A 92 3.04 5.01 0.23
C SER A 92 3.18 4.45 -1.18
N MET A 93 2.09 4.16 -1.88
CA MET A 93 2.11 3.71 -3.29
C MET A 93 2.20 4.88 -4.28
N LEU A 94 1.70 6.05 -3.88
CA LEU A 94 1.57 7.23 -4.74
C LEU A 94 2.92 7.74 -5.26
N PRO A 95 4.00 7.86 -4.45
CA PRO A 95 5.28 8.37 -4.95
C PRO A 95 5.84 7.55 -6.12
N VAL A 96 5.77 6.23 -6.05
CA VAL A 96 6.28 5.36 -7.13
C VAL A 96 5.34 5.38 -8.33
N GLY A 97 4.02 5.46 -8.11
CA GLY A 97 3.06 5.64 -9.20
C GLY A 97 3.25 6.94 -9.98
N LEU A 98 3.73 8.00 -9.31
CA LEU A 98 4.09 9.27 -9.95
C LEU A 98 5.49 9.26 -10.56
N LEU A 99 6.44 8.50 -9.98
CA LEU A 99 7.80 8.35 -10.51
C LEU A 99 7.81 7.63 -11.86
N GLN A 100 6.88 6.71 -12.09
CA GLN A 100 6.76 5.89 -13.30
C GLN A 100 8.06 5.20 -13.75
N PRO A 101 8.71 4.38 -12.89
CA PRO A 101 9.94 3.69 -13.25
C PRO A 101 9.81 2.82 -14.49
N GLU A 102 10.80 2.85 -15.38
CA GLU A 102 10.87 2.03 -16.57
C GLU A 102 11.98 0.96 -16.48
N PRO A 103 11.78 -0.23 -17.10
CA PRO A 103 12.82 -1.26 -17.15
C PRO A 103 14.12 -0.74 -17.80
N GLY A 104 15.24 -0.94 -17.11
CA GLY A 104 16.59 -0.52 -17.54
C GLY A 104 17.06 0.82 -16.97
N GLU A 105 16.23 1.53 -16.21
CA GLU A 105 16.65 2.72 -15.49
C GLU A 105 17.50 2.41 -14.26
N ILE A 106 18.39 3.34 -13.88
CA ILE A 106 19.12 3.26 -12.61
C ILE A 106 18.44 4.19 -11.60
N ILE A 107 17.83 3.62 -10.57
CA ILE A 107 17.07 4.37 -9.56
C ILE A 107 17.68 4.20 -8.17
N LEU A 108 17.88 5.31 -7.46
CA LEU A 108 18.32 5.36 -6.08
C LEU A 108 17.14 5.68 -5.15
N ASP A 109 16.74 4.73 -4.30
CA ASP A 109 15.76 4.95 -3.23
C ASP A 109 16.45 5.40 -1.94
N MET A 110 16.47 6.72 -1.70
CA MET A 110 17.09 7.32 -0.51
C MET A 110 16.28 7.08 0.79
N ALA A 111 15.04 6.61 0.69
CA ALA A 111 14.15 6.36 1.82
C ALA A 111 13.67 4.90 1.82
N ALA A 112 14.61 3.98 1.54
CA ALA A 112 14.30 2.59 1.28
C ALA A 112 13.64 1.87 2.46
N ALA A 113 13.97 2.19 3.72
CA ALA A 113 13.38 1.49 4.86
C ALA A 113 11.86 1.73 4.98
N PRO A 114 11.02 0.68 5.16
CA PRO A 114 11.36 -0.74 5.35
C PRO A 114 11.50 -1.57 4.05
N GLY A 115 11.23 -1.02 2.87
CA GLY A 115 11.53 -1.65 1.56
C GLY A 115 10.36 -1.67 0.58
N SER A 116 9.16 -1.24 0.99
CA SER A 116 7.93 -1.40 0.19
C SER A 116 7.92 -0.56 -1.09
N LYS A 117 8.51 0.64 -1.05
CA LYS A 117 8.65 1.52 -2.23
C LYS A 117 9.71 0.96 -3.17
N THR A 118 10.85 0.54 -2.64
CA THR A 118 11.91 -0.13 -3.41
C THR A 118 11.37 -1.37 -4.13
N SER A 119 10.55 -2.19 -3.47
CA SER A 119 9.92 -3.35 -4.12
C SER A 119 8.88 -2.96 -5.16
N GLN A 120 8.20 -1.83 -4.98
CA GLN A 120 7.27 -1.29 -5.99
C GLN A 120 8.03 -0.82 -7.24
N ILE A 121 9.16 -0.14 -7.05
CA ILE A 121 10.05 0.30 -8.12
C ILE A 121 10.55 -0.93 -8.89
N ALA A 122 11.08 -1.93 -8.19
CA ALA A 122 11.54 -3.17 -8.83
C ALA A 122 10.42 -3.88 -9.61
N ALA A 123 9.19 -3.89 -9.08
CA ALA A 123 8.04 -4.47 -9.75
C ALA A 123 7.63 -3.71 -11.01
N ALA A 124 7.65 -2.37 -10.99
CA ALA A 124 7.40 -1.53 -12.16
C ALA A 124 8.47 -1.75 -13.25
N MET A 125 9.73 -1.87 -12.85
CA MET A 125 10.87 -2.15 -13.72
C MET A 125 10.99 -3.62 -14.13
N GLN A 126 10.07 -4.49 -13.71
CA GLN A 126 10.07 -5.92 -14.02
C GLN A 126 11.38 -6.64 -13.61
N GLY A 127 11.98 -6.19 -12.51
CA GLY A 127 13.27 -6.72 -12.04
C GLY A 127 14.47 -6.41 -12.94
N ARG A 128 14.36 -5.42 -13.84
CA ARG A 128 15.41 -5.00 -14.77
C ARG A 128 15.81 -3.55 -14.49
N GLY A 129 16.92 -3.35 -13.80
CA GLY A 129 17.56 -2.04 -13.58
C GLY A 129 19.06 -2.10 -13.83
#